data_AF-A0AA36D4Z6-F1
#
_entry.id   AF-A0AA36D4Z6-F1
#
_cell.length_a   1.000
_cell.length_b   1.000
_cell.length_c   1.000
_cell.angle_alpha   90.00
_cell.angle_beta   90.00
_cell.angle_gamma   90.00
#
_symmetry.space_group_name_H-M   'P 1'
#
loop_
_entity.id
_entity.type
_entity.pdbx_description
1 polymer ?
#
loop_
_entity_poly.entity_id
_entity_poly.type
_entity_poly.pdbx_seq_one_letter_code
_entity_poly.pdbx_strand_id
1 'polypeptide(L)'
;MKNCVYLAACSLVLLVSISLAADQEFCLACEPFVNDVVKYKDEKADKFVDKTRKACAKRFDMVYPTFCKTLVTAQIDDIQTKLQGGQPVKKICQKLKMC
;
A
#
# COMPACT_ATOMS: atom_id res chain seq x y z
N MET A 1 -38.28 6.35 27.38
CA MET A 1 -36.87 5.89 27.27
C MET A 1 -36.71 5.03 26.00
N LYS A 2 -36.65 5.62 24.80
CA LYS A 2 -36.48 4.87 23.52
C LYS A 2 -35.54 5.56 22.51
N ASN A 3 -34.78 6.59 22.93
CA ASN A 3 -33.97 7.40 22.01
C ASN A 3 -32.44 7.22 22.15
N CYS A 4 -31.95 6.36 23.05
CA CYS A 4 -30.49 6.20 23.25
C CYS A 4 -29.86 5.04 22.44
N VAL A 5 -30.65 4.13 21.86
CA VAL A 5 -30.12 2.97 21.12
C VAL A 5 -29.70 3.35 19.68
N TYR A 6 -30.33 4.36 19.07
CA TYR A 6 -30.03 4.79 17.71
C TYR A 6 -28.71 5.58 17.59
N LEU A 7 -28.29 6.33 18.63
CA LEU A 7 -27.04 7.11 18.59
C LEU A 7 -25.78 6.22 18.61
N ALA A 8 -25.82 5.12 19.36
CA ALA A 8 -24.70 4.18 19.45
C ALA A 8 -24.52 3.37 18.16
N ALA A 9 -25.62 2.94 17.53
CA ALA A 9 -25.60 2.25 16.24
C ALA A 9 -25.09 3.16 15.11
N CYS A 10 -25.47 4.44 15.10
CA CYS A 10 -25.00 5.41 14.10
C CYS A 10 -23.49 5.65 14.17
N SER A 11 -22.92 5.64 15.38
CA SER A 11 -21.48 5.86 15.60
C SER A 11 -20.63 4.66 15.16
N LEU A 12 -21.14 3.44 15.32
CA LEU A 12 -20.47 2.21 14.87
C LEU A 12 -20.46 2.07 13.34
N VAL A 13 -21.56 2.44 12.67
CA VAL A 13 -21.63 2.39 11.19
C VAL A 13 -20.61 3.34 10.56
N LEU A 14 -20.48 4.57 11.09
CA LEU A 14 -19.50 5.55 10.61
C LEU A 14 -18.05 5.07 10.77
N LEU A 15 -17.70 4.43 11.89
CA LEU A 15 -16.34 3.91 12.12
C LEU A 15 -15.97 2.75 11.17
N VAL A 16 -16.93 1.86 10.87
CA VAL A 16 -16.71 0.76 9.93
C VAL A 16 -16.52 1.27 8.50
N SER A 17 -17.25 2.31 8.09
CA SER A 17 -17.12 2.90 6.75
C SER A 17 -15.76 3.56 6.51
N ILE A 18 -15.17 4.20 7.53
CA ILE A 18 -13.87 4.88 7.42
C ILE A 18 -12.73 3.85 7.28
N SER A 19 -12.84 2.72 7.97
CA SER A 19 -11.84 1.65 7.92
C SER A 19 -11.77 1.01 6.53
N LEU A 20 -12.93 0.75 5.92
CA LEU A 20 -13.02 0.15 4.58
C LEU A 20 -12.47 1.05 3.48
N ALA A 21 -12.63 2.37 3.60
CA ALA A 21 -12.12 3.33 2.63
C ALA A 21 -10.59 3.40 2.63
N ALA A 22 -9.95 3.35 3.81
CA ALA A 22 -8.50 3.35 3.91
C ALA A 22 -7.88 2.12 3.25
N ASP A 23 -8.44 0.93 3.51
CA ASP A 23 -7.95 -0.34 2.93
C ASP A 23 -8.05 -0.35 1.39
N GLN A 24 -9.10 0.26 0.84
CA GLN A 24 -9.30 0.35 -0.60
C GLN A 24 -8.26 1.27 -1.27
N GLU A 25 -7.92 2.40 -0.64
CA GLU A 25 -6.88 3.32 -1.13
C GLU A 25 -5.48 2.68 -1.11
N PHE A 26 -5.15 1.91 -0.06
CA PHE A 26 -3.90 1.16 0.01
C PHE A 26 -3.80 0.11 -1.10
N CYS A 27 -4.90 -0.55 -1.43
CA CYS A 27 -4.93 -1.55 -2.49
C CYS A 27 -4.75 -0.92 -3.87
N LEU A 28 -5.45 0.19 -4.13
CA LEU A 28 -5.30 0.96 -5.36
C LEU A 28 -3.88 1.52 -5.54
N ALA A 29 -3.21 1.85 -4.44
CA ALA A 29 -1.84 2.38 -4.47
C ALA A 29 -0.76 1.28 -4.55
N CYS A 30 -1.09 0.01 -4.30
CA CYS A 30 -0.12 -1.09 -4.36
C CYS A 30 0.31 -1.45 -5.78
N GLU A 31 -0.64 -1.61 -6.70
CA GLU A 31 -0.34 -1.94 -8.09
C GLU A 31 0.63 -0.93 -8.75
N PRO A 32 0.43 0.39 -8.65
CA PRO A 32 1.38 1.34 -9.19
C PRO A 32 2.73 1.31 -8.47
N PHE A 33 2.78 0.96 -7.18
CA PHE A 33 4.04 0.74 -6.47
C PHE A 33 4.82 -0.47 -7.01
N VAL A 34 4.16 -1.61 -7.21
CA VAL A 34 4.78 -2.80 -7.80
C VAL A 34 5.23 -2.53 -9.24
N ASN A 35 4.47 -1.74 -10.00
CA ASN A 35 4.86 -1.32 -11.35
C ASN A 35 6.07 -0.38 -11.34
N ASP A 36 6.20 0.50 -10.34
CA ASP A 36 7.41 1.32 -10.16
C ASP A 36 8.64 0.45 -9.87
N VAL A 37 8.49 -0.63 -9.09
CA VAL A 37 9.56 -1.62 -8.86
C VAL A 37 10.02 -2.24 -10.19
N VAL A 38 9.09 -2.65 -11.06
CA VAL A 38 9.42 -3.17 -12.40
C VAL A 38 10.12 -2.10 -13.26
N LYS A 39 9.63 -0.86 -13.22
CA LYS A 39 10.12 0.24 -14.05
C LYS A 39 11.56 0.64 -13.74
N TYR A 40 11.94 0.62 -12.46
CA TYR A 40 13.26 1.08 -12.02
C TYR A 40 14.26 -0.07 -11.78
N LYS A 41 13.87 -1.33 -11.99
CA LYS A 41 14.68 -2.53 -11.67
C LYS A 41 16.06 -2.56 -12.35
N ASP A 42 16.16 -1.96 -13.54
CA ASP A 42 17.39 -1.98 -14.36
C ASP A 42 18.32 -0.79 -14.04
N GLU A 43 17.93 0.08 -13.10
CA GLU A 43 18.80 1.14 -12.61
C GLU A 43 19.87 0.60 -11.66
N LYS A 44 20.95 1.37 -11.47
CA LYS A 44 21.93 1.08 -10.41
C LYS A 44 21.21 0.96 -9.07
N ALA A 45 21.63 0.02 -8.23
CA ALA A 45 20.93 -0.35 -7.00
C ALA A 45 20.62 0.85 -6.08
N ASP A 46 21.54 1.82 -5.99
CA ASP A 46 21.38 3.06 -5.25
C ASP A 46 20.25 3.95 -5.81
N LYS A 47 20.13 4.04 -7.13
CA LYS A 47 19.09 4.81 -7.81
C LYS A 47 17.75 4.10 -7.83
N PHE A 48 17.76 2.78 -7.95
CA PHE A 48 16.56 1.94 -7.95
C PHE A 48 15.76 2.11 -6.66
N VAL A 49 16.42 1.93 -5.50
CA VAL A 49 15.79 2.06 -4.18
C VAL A 49 15.28 3.48 -3.96
N ASP A 50 16.08 4.50 -4.30
CA ASP A 50 15.70 5.90 -4.11
C ASP A 50 14.51 6.31 -4.99
N LYS A 51 14.49 5.91 -6.27
CA LYS A 51 13.38 6.23 -7.19
C LYS A 51 12.10 5.53 -6.80
N THR A 52 12.17 4.26 -6.42
CA THR A 52 11.01 3.50 -5.95
C THR A 52 10.45 4.12 -4.68
N ARG A 53 11.31 4.51 -3.73
CA ARG A 53 10.91 5.22 -2.51
C ARG A 53 10.25 6.56 -2.81
N LYS A 54 10.83 7.38 -3.68
CA LYS A 54 10.26 8.68 -4.07
C LYS A 54 8.90 8.53 -4.76
N ALA A 55 8.74 7.51 -5.60
CA ALA A 55 7.47 7.24 -6.26
C ALA A 55 6.41 6.78 -5.25
N CYS A 56 6.76 5.90 -4.31
CA CYS A 56 5.90 5.53 -3.19
C CYS A 56 5.51 6.77 -2.36
N ALA A 57 6.49 7.60 -1.97
CA ALA A 57 6.28 8.79 -1.16
C ALA A 57 5.24 9.74 -1.79
N LYS A 58 5.28 9.97 -3.10
CA LYS A 58 4.26 10.78 -3.80
C LYS A 58 2.82 10.33 -3.58
N ARG A 59 2.59 9.07 -3.21
CA ARG A 59 1.26 8.48 -2.95
C ARG A 59 0.91 8.44 -1.46
N PHE A 60 1.90 8.27 -0.58
CA PHE A 60 1.68 8.01 0.85
C PHE A 60 2.24 9.06 1.82
N ASP A 61 3.11 10.00 1.39
CA ASP A 61 3.86 10.90 2.29
C ASP A 61 2.96 11.81 3.14
N MET A 62 1.78 12.18 2.64
CA MET A 62 0.87 13.03 3.40
C MET A 62 0.36 12.34 4.67
N VAL A 63 0.37 11.01 4.71
CA VAL A 63 -0.24 10.23 5.81
C VAL A 63 0.80 9.39 6.55
N TYR A 64 1.80 8.83 5.86
CA TYR A 64 2.77 7.90 6.44
C TYR A 64 4.20 8.09 5.88
N PRO A 65 4.96 9.10 6.33
CA PRO A 65 6.28 9.44 5.79
C PRO A 65 7.34 8.34 5.97
N THR A 66 7.19 7.48 6.98
CA THR A 66 8.09 6.34 7.23
C THR A 66 7.67 5.06 6.51
N PHE A 67 6.42 4.97 6.05
CA PHE A 67 5.88 3.75 5.45
C PHE A 67 6.64 3.36 4.19
N CYS A 68 6.81 4.29 3.26
CA CYS A 68 7.50 4.01 2.00
C CYS A 68 8.97 3.65 2.18
N LYS A 69 9.65 4.24 3.18
CA LYS A 69 11.02 3.86 3.52
C LYS A 69 11.07 2.40 3.97
N THR A 70 10.22 2.03 4.93
CA THR A 70 10.16 0.67 5.47
C THR A 70 9.71 -0.35 4.42
N LEU A 71 8.65 -0.05 3.67
CA LEU A 71 8.10 -0.91 2.63
C LEU A 71 9.15 -1.23 1.55
N VAL A 72 9.82 -0.20 1.03
CA VAL A 72 10.87 -0.38 0.02
C VAL A 72 12.04 -1.17 0.59
N THR A 73 12.60 -0.77 1.72
CA THR A 73 13.78 -1.46 2.28
C THR A 73 13.49 -2.92 2.67
N ALA A 74 12.27 -3.23 3.12
CA ALA A 74 11.93 -4.58 3.60
C ALA A 74 11.41 -5.51 2.49
N GLN A 75 10.76 -4.98 1.45
CA GLN A 75 9.98 -5.80 0.52
C GLN A 75 10.48 -5.76 -0.93
N ILE A 76 11.38 -4.85 -1.31
CA ILE A 76 11.71 -4.64 -2.72
C ILE A 76 12.33 -5.87 -3.41
N ASP A 77 13.22 -6.59 -2.73
CA ASP A 77 13.88 -7.81 -3.26
C ASP A 77 12.89 -8.97 -3.42
N ASP A 78 11.98 -9.11 -2.45
CA ASP A 78 10.93 -10.14 -2.46
C ASP A 78 9.89 -9.84 -3.55
N ILE A 79 9.51 -8.57 -3.74
CA ILE A 79 8.66 -8.14 -4.85
C ILE A 79 9.31 -8.45 -6.19
N GLN A 80 10.60 -8.13 -6.36
CA GLN A 80 11.34 -8.46 -7.59
C GLN A 80 11.37 -9.97 -7.85
N THR A 81 11.68 -10.76 -6.83
CA THR A 81 11.72 -12.23 -6.94
C THR A 81 10.36 -12.79 -7.37
N LYS A 82 9.26 -12.30 -6.79
CA LYS A 82 7.90 -12.71 -7.15
C LYS A 82 7.53 -12.32 -8.57
N LEU A 83 7.91 -11.12 -9.01
CA LEU A 83 7.71 -10.66 -10.39
C LEU A 83 8.49 -11.51 -11.39
N GLN A 84 9.74 -11.85 -11.09
CA GLN A 84 10.57 -12.74 -11.91
C GLN A 84 9.98 -14.16 -11.99
N GLY A 85 9.37 -14.64 -10.91
CA GLY A 85 8.61 -15.89 -10.88
C GLY A 85 7.25 -15.85 -11.59
N GLY A 86 6.90 -14.75 -12.26
CA GLY A 86 5.64 -14.59 -12.99
C GLY A 86 4.41 -14.41 -12.09
N GLN A 87 4.60 -14.06 -10.81
CA GLN A 87 3.48 -13.84 -9.90
C GLN A 87 2.72 -12.57 -10.33
N PRO A 88 1.38 -12.63 -10.49
CA PRO A 88 0.60 -11.47 -10.91
C PRO A 88 0.62 -10.39 -9.81
N VAL A 89 0.68 -9.12 -10.22
CA VAL A 89 0.76 -7.94 -9.34
C VAL A 89 -0.31 -7.98 -8.24
N LYS A 90 -1.55 -8.32 -8.58
CA LYS A 90 -2.66 -8.46 -7.61
C LYS A 90 -2.33 -9.44 -6.47
N LYS A 91 -1.71 -10.59 -6.76
CA LYS A 91 -1.32 -11.56 -5.73
C LYS A 91 -0.11 -11.08 -4.92
N ILE A 92 0.76 -10.24 -5.49
CA ILE A 92 1.85 -9.61 -4.76
C ILE A 92 1.28 -8.62 -3.75
N CYS A 93 0.35 -7.76 -4.19
CA CYS A 93 -0.33 -6.80 -3.32
C CYS A 93 -1.11 -7.45 -2.17
N GLN A 94 -1.76 -8.60 -2.42
CA GLN A 94 -2.39 -9.42 -1.39
C GLN A 94 -1.41 -9.96 -0.34
N LYS A 95 -0.20 -10.35 -0.77
CA LYS A 95 0.84 -10.81 0.14
C LYS A 95 1.45 -9.68 0.95
N LEU A 96 1.52 -8.47 0.37
CA LEU A 96 1.97 -7.27 1.06
C LEU A 96 0.93 -6.70 2.04
N LYS A 97 -0.26 -7.32 2.12
CA LYS A 97 -1.39 -6.84 2.93
C LYS A 97 -1.82 -5.41 2.61
N MET A 98 -1.55 -4.99 1.36
CA MET A 98 -2.07 -3.75 0.80
C MET A 98 -3.39 -4.00 0.08
N CYS A 99 -3.62 -5.26 -0.32
CA CYS A 99 -4.87 -5.89 -0.69
C CYS A 99 -4.93 -7.25 0.07
#